data_AF-A0A2J5Q0B3-F1
#
_entry.id   AF-A0A2J5Q0B3-F1
#
_cell.length_a   1.000
_cell.length_b   1.000
_cell.length_c   1.000
_cell.angle_alpha   90.00
_cell.angle_beta   90.00
_cell.angle_gamma   90.00
#
_symmetry.space_group_name_H-M   'P 1'
#
loop_
_entity.id
_entity.type
_entity.pdbx_description
1 polymer ?
#
loop_
_entity_poly.entity_id
_entity_poly.type
_entity_poly.pdbx_seq_one_letter_code
_entity_poly.pdbx_strand_id
1 'polypeptide(L)' 'MAKLTNYQLNTLRAISEGQVMLRGRFDRYWWESTDTLCSAVARRLKSKGLIKTVYLNPVRDRVELTASGFQTIEGANQ' A
#
# COMPACT_ATOMS: atom_id res chain seq x y z
N MET A 1 -1.01 -20.15 -0.81
CA MET A 1 -0.96 -18.66 -0.79
C MET A 1 -0.96 -18.14 -2.24
N ALA A 2 -1.87 -17.24 -2.60
CA ALA A 2 -1.84 -16.64 -3.95
C ALA A 2 -0.66 -15.67 -4.07
N LYS A 3 0.30 -16.00 -4.96
CA LYS A 3 1.51 -15.23 -5.26
C LYS A 3 1.14 -13.77 -5.59
N LEU A 4 1.87 -12.82 -4.99
CA LEU A 4 1.72 -11.41 -5.33
C LEU A 4 2.21 -11.16 -6.75
N THR A 5 1.58 -10.23 -7.46
CA THR A 5 2.11 -9.75 -8.74
C THR A 5 3.32 -8.84 -8.51
N ASN A 6 4.16 -8.68 -9.53
CA ASN A 6 5.30 -7.75 -9.47
C ASN A 6 4.84 -6.32 -9.11
N TYR A 7 3.68 -5.90 -9.64
CA TYR A 7 3.12 -4.59 -9.34
C TYR A 7 2.71 -4.45 -7.85
N GLN A 8 2.16 -5.50 -7.24
CA GLN A 8 1.85 -5.53 -5.80
C GLN A 8 3.11 -5.49 -4.95
N LEU A 9 4.14 -6.26 -5.30
CA LEU A 9 5.43 -6.27 -4.60
C LEU A 9 6.13 -4.91 -4.71
N ASN A 10 6.18 -4.33 -5.90
CA ASN A 10 6.78 -3.00 -6.12
C ASN A 10 6.01 -1.92 -5.35
N THR A 11 4.69 -2.03 -5.24
CA THR A 11 3.89 -1.12 -4.40
C THR A 11 4.28 -1.23 -2.92
N LEU A 12 4.44 -2.45 -2.40
CA LEU A 12 4.87 -2.66 -1.02
C LEU A 12 6.28 -2.10 -0.77
N ARG A 13 7.21 -2.36 -1.70
CA ARG A 13 8.59 -1.82 -1.66
C ARG A 13 8.61 -0.31 -1.66
N ALA A 14 7.85 0.32 -2.55
CA ALA A 14 7.74 1.78 -2.61
C ALA A 14 7.27 2.37 -1.28
N ILE A 15 6.26 1.77 -0.63
CA ILE A 15 5.81 2.21 0.71
C ILE A 15 6.92 2.02 1.76
N SER A 16 7.63 0.88 1.74
CA SER A 16 8.75 0.64 2.68
C SER A 16 9.93 1.59 2.48
N GLU A 17 10.17 2.03 1.24
CA GLU A 17 11.22 2.99 0.88
C GLU A 17 10.83 4.44 1.21
N GLY A 18 9.63 4.65 1.75
CA GLY A 18 9.16 5.95 2.23
C GLY A 18 8.23 6.69 1.27
N GLN A 19 7.85 6.11 0.13
CA GLN A 19 6.84 6.74 -0.73
C GLN A 19 5.48 6.79 0.00
N VAL A 20 4.84 7.95 -0.08
CA VAL A 20 3.57 8.19 0.61
C VAL A 20 2.42 7.86 -0.32
N MET A 21 1.64 6.85 0.06
CA MET A 21 0.33 6.56 -0.52
C MET A 21 -0.75 7.10 0.41
N LEU A 22 -1.74 7.78 -0.17
CA LEU A 22 -2.86 8.36 0.54
C LEU A 22 -4.15 7.64 0.15
N ARG A 23 -5.10 7.60 1.09
CA ARG A 23 -6.49 7.21 0.84
C ARG A 23 -7.37 8.42 1.05
N GLY A 24 -8.22 8.70 0.09
CA GLY A 24 -9.26 9.72 0.17
C GLY A 24 -10.66 9.13 0.19
N ARG A 25 -11.65 9.96 -0.16
CA ARG A 25 -13.06 9.57 -0.26
C ARG A 25 -13.27 8.43 -1.27
N PHE A 26 -14.32 7.65 -1.04
CA PHE A 26 -14.74 6.53 -1.92
C PHE A 26 -13.65 5.47 -2.14
N ASP A 27 -12.78 5.26 -1.15
CA ASP A 27 -11.66 4.32 -1.23
C ASP A 27 -10.79 4.55 -2.49
N ARG A 28 -10.54 5.82 -2.82
CA ARG A 28 -9.55 6.20 -3.82
C ARG A 28 -8.17 6.28 -3.17
N TYR A 29 -7.21 5.63 -3.79
CA TYR A 29 -5.81 5.63 -3.39
C TYR A 29 -4.95 6.22 -4.50
N TRP A 30 -3.96 7.01 -4.11
CA TRP A 30 -2.97 7.58 -5.02
C TRP A 30 -1.62 7.77 -4.33
N TRP A 31 -0.58 7.89 -5.14
CA TRP A 31 0.75 8.31 -4.68
C TRP A 31 0.79 9.83 -4.54
N GLU A 32 1.17 10.33 -3.37
CA GLU A 32 1.22 11.77 -3.09
C GLU A 32 2.15 12.54 -4.04
N SER A 33 3.25 11.92 -4.46
CA SER A 33 4.25 12.56 -5.33
C SER A 33 3.84 12.71 -6.79
N THR A 34 2.89 11.92 -7.27
CA THR A 34 2.55 11.85 -8.71
C THR A 34 1.05 11.95 -9.00
N ASP A 35 0.21 11.95 -7.96
CA ASP A 35 -1.26 11.82 -8.06
C ASP A 35 -1.75 10.62 -8.89
N THR A 36 -0.88 9.63 -9.12
CA THR A 36 -1.21 8.42 -9.87
C THR A 36 -2.16 7.54 -9.06
N LEU A 37 -3.33 7.23 -9.62
CA LEU A 37 -4.32 6.36 -8.98
C LEU A 37 -3.82 4.91 -8.89
N CYS A 38 -3.88 4.33 -7.70
CA CYS A 38 -3.44 2.96 -7.40
C CYS A 38 -4.50 2.17 -6.60
N SER A 39 -5.77 2.59 -6.71
CA SER A 39 -6.89 2.05 -5.90
C SER A 39 -7.06 0.53 -5.99
N ALA A 40 -6.91 -0.06 -7.18
CA ALA A 40 -7.08 -1.49 -7.37
C ALA A 40 -6.00 -2.30 -6.63
N VAL A 41 -4.74 -1.89 -6.74
CA VAL A 41 -3.62 -2.57 -6.05
C VAL A 41 -3.72 -2.38 -4.54
N ALA A 42 -4.03 -1.16 -4.07
CA ALA A 42 -4.19 -0.87 -2.66
C ALA A 42 -5.31 -1.71 -2.02
N ARG A 43 -6.49 -1.81 -2.65
CA ARG A 43 -7.58 -2.68 -2.16
C ARG A 43 -7.16 -4.14 -2.07
N ARG A 44 -6.42 -4.65 -3.06
CA ARG A 44 -5.96 -6.04 -3.06
C ARG A 44 -4.94 -6.28 -1.94
N LEU A 45 -3.99 -5.38 -1.74
CA LEU A 45 -3.03 -5.46 -0.63
C LEU A 45 -3.72 -5.36 0.74
N LYS A 46 -4.71 -4.47 0.87
CA LYS A 46 -5.52 -4.32 2.08
C LYS A 46 -6.33 -5.58 2.38
N SER A 47 -6.97 -6.18 1.38
CA SER A 47 -7.72 -7.45 1.54
C SER A 47 -6.85 -8.63 1.97
N LYS A 48 -5.54 -8.55 1.70
CA LYS A 48 -4.54 -9.54 2.13
C LYS A 48 -3.93 -9.21 3.50
N GLY A 49 -4.37 -8.12 4.13
CA GLY A 49 -3.84 -7.66 5.41
C GLY A 49 -2.43 -7.11 5.35
N LEU A 50 -1.91 -6.76 4.16
CA LEU A 50 -0.51 -6.33 3.99
C LEU A 50 -0.30 -4.85 4.27
N ILE A 51 -1.34 -4.04 4.07
CA ILE A 51 -1.34 -2.60 4.34
C ILE A 51 -2.51 -2.22 5.23
N LYS A 52 -2.35 -1.12 5.98
CA LYS A 52 -3.39 -0.48 6.79
C LYS A 52 -3.47 1.00 6.44
N THR A 53 -4.59 1.62 6.80
CA THR A 53 -4.78 3.06 6.68
C THR A 53 -4.76 3.67 8.07
N VAL A 54 -3.94 4.69 8.25
CA VAL A 54 -3.79 5.45 9.49
C VAL A 54 -4.34 6.85 9.25
N TYR A 55 -5.18 7.31 10.17
CA TYR A 55 -5.77 8.63 10.09
C TYR A 55 -4.68 9.71 9.96
N LEU A 56 -4.83 10.59 8.97
CA LEU A 56 -3.95 11.73 8.77
C LEU A 56 -4.69 13.04 9.05
N ASN A 57 -5.82 13.27 8.38
CA ASN A 57 -6.67 14.45 8.56
C ASN A 57 -8.13 14.15 8.11
N PRO A 58 -9.08 15.09 8.27
CA PRO A 58 -10.50 14.85 7.96
C PRO A 58 -10.82 14.45 6.51
N VAL A 59 -9.87 14.61 5.58
CA VAL A 59 -10.08 14.36 4.14
C VAL A 59 -9.25 13.17 3.65
N ARG A 60 -8.21 12.77 4.39
CA ARG A 60 -7.20 11.82 3.93
C ARG A 60 -6.70 10.93 5.07
N ASP A 61 -6.43 9.66 4.74
CA ASP A 61 -5.64 8.75 5.55
C ASP A 61 -4.29 8.49 4.87
N ARG A 62 -3.25 8.20 5.65
CA ARG A 62 -1.97 7.67 5.16
C ARG A 62 -2.03 6.15 5.09
N VAL A 63 -1.44 5.57 4.05
CA VAL A 63 -1.26 4.12 3.95
C VAL A 63 0.09 3.72 4.54
N GLU A 64 0.07 2.67 5.36
CA GLU A 64 1.26 2.09 5.99
C GLU A 64 1.31 0.58 5.77
N LEU A 65 2.51 0.01 5.83
CA LEU A 65 2.70 -1.43 5.89
C LEU A 65 2.26 -1.99 7.25
N THR A 66 1.74 -3.21 7.23
CA THR A 66 1.57 -4.04 8.42
C THR A 66 2.82 -4.88 8.67
N ALA A 67 2.90 -5.55 9.82
CA ALA A 67 3.97 -6.52 10.09
C ALA A 67 4.05 -7.60 8.99
N SER A 68 2.90 -8.14 8.55
CA SER A 68 2.84 -9.07 7.41
C SER A 68 3.27 -8.45 6.10
N GLY A 69 3.01 -7.15 5.89
CA GLY A 69 3.50 -6.40 4.74
C GLY A 69 5.03 -6.35 4.69
N PHE A 70 5.68 -6.02 5.81
CA PHE A 70 7.14 -6.02 5.91
C PHE A 70 7.74 -7.41 5.67
N GLN A 71 7.24 -8.44 6.35
CA GLN A 71 7.70 -9.83 6.18
C GLN A 71 7.57 -10.31 4.73
N THR A 72 6.52 -9.88 4.02
CA THR A 72 6.31 -10.26 2.61
C THR A 72 7.39 -9.68 1.70
N ILE A 73 7.91 -8.49 2.00
CA ILE A 73 8.99 -7.87 1.23
C ILE A 73 10.33 -8.57 1.55
N GLU A 74 10.59 -8.84 2.82
CA GLU A 74 11.81 -9.52 3.29
C GLU A 74 11.92 -10.95 2.73
N GLY A 75 10.83 -11.72 2.77
CA GLY A 75 10.78 -13.07 2.22
C GLY A 75 10.74 -13.13 0.68
N ALA A 76 10.52 -12.00 -0.01
CA ALA A 76 10.61 -11.92 -1.47
C ALA A 76 12.03 -11.54 -1.97
N ASN A 77 12.93 -11.18 -1.05
CA ASN A 77 14.34 -10.89 -1.33
C ASN A 77 15.28 -12.08 -1.03
N GLN A 78 14.72 -13.23 -0.62
CA GLN A 78 15.40 -14.51 -0.45
C GLN A 78 15.10 -15.42 -1.64
#